data_AF-A0AAW9IXR3-F1
#
_entry.id   AF-A0AAW9IXR3-F1
#
_cell.length_a   1.000
_cell.length_b   1.000
_cell.length_c   1.000
_cell.angle_alpha   90.00
_cell.angle_beta   90.00
_cell.angle_gamma   90.00
#
_symmetry.space_group_name_H-M   'P 1'
#
loop_
_entity.id
_entity.type
_entity.pdbx_description
1 polymer ?
#
loop_
_entity_poly.entity_id
_entity_poly.type
_entity_poly.pdbx_seq_one_letter_code
_entity_poly.pdbx_strand_id
1 'polypeptide(L)'
;MYNLSAGGGAIILKRNAGKNLVLGSHIKADGTFSRDAGVEIGGIANPFTSNNVEEGYKSLRLMDAKHMKDGLNAISMPNWYECIDNALEKSGLTREDIDYCAILHFKKSMHDLMLKDLGLREDQSIYLSNYGHMGQVDQILSLKLGIEEG
;
A
#
# COMPACT_ATOMS: atom_id res chain seq x y z
N MET A 1 -14.95 6.17 -5.26
CA MET A 1 -13.76 5.72 -6.03
C MET A 1 -13.08 6.96 -6.64
N TYR A 2 -12.74 7.95 -5.82
CA TYR A 2 -12.32 9.30 -6.28
C TYR A 2 -10.88 9.65 -5.86
N ASN A 3 -10.05 8.63 -5.58
CA ASN A 3 -8.71 8.84 -5.05
C ASN A 3 -7.69 7.89 -5.70
N LEU A 4 -7.97 7.40 -6.91
CA LEU A 4 -7.03 6.63 -7.72
C LEU A 4 -6.31 7.58 -8.67
N SER A 5 -5.05 7.33 -8.93
CA SER A 5 -4.25 8.09 -9.88
C SER A 5 -3.33 7.17 -10.69
N ALA A 6 -2.82 7.69 -11.79
CA ALA A 6 -1.90 6.98 -12.66
C ALA A 6 -0.48 7.51 -12.47
N GLY A 7 0.50 6.60 -12.50
CA GLY A 7 1.89 6.94 -12.71
C GLY A 7 2.82 5.75 -12.57
N GLY A 8 4.12 6.03 -12.54
CA GLY A 8 5.16 5.01 -12.54
C GLY A 8 6.33 5.42 -11.66
N GLY A 9 7.02 4.40 -11.15
CA GLY A 9 8.21 4.55 -10.33
C GLY A 9 9.16 3.38 -10.56
N ALA A 10 10.43 3.59 -10.25
CA ALA A 10 11.46 2.57 -10.35
C ALA A 10 12.45 2.70 -9.19
N ILE A 11 12.91 1.56 -8.69
CA ILE A 11 14.02 1.46 -7.73
C ILE A 11 15.09 0.58 -8.35
N ILE A 12 16.35 1.01 -8.28
CA ILE A 12 17.50 0.23 -8.73
C ILE A 12 18.16 -0.40 -7.52
N LEU A 13 18.12 -1.73 -7.44
CA LEU A 13 18.85 -2.50 -6.44
C LEU A 13 20.18 -2.97 -7.02
N LYS A 14 21.28 -2.66 -6.33
CA LYS A 14 22.62 -3.08 -6.71
C LYS A 14 23.28 -3.81 -5.56
N ARG A 15 23.77 -5.03 -5.82
CA ARG A 15 24.58 -5.79 -4.87
C ARG A 15 25.81 -4.99 -4.46
N ASN A 16 26.10 -4.94 -3.17
CA ASN A 16 27.27 -4.26 -2.60
C ASN A 16 27.34 -2.76 -2.93
N ALA A 17 26.19 -2.07 -2.97
CA ALA A 17 26.15 -0.62 -3.20
C ALA A 17 26.73 0.22 -2.04
N GLY A 18 26.84 -0.35 -0.84
CA GLY A 18 27.41 0.32 0.35
C GLY A 18 26.56 1.43 0.94
N LYS A 19 25.32 1.61 0.45
CA LYS A 19 24.35 2.61 0.89
C LYS A 19 22.92 2.12 0.65
N ASN A 20 21.95 2.71 1.35
CA ASN A 20 20.52 2.43 1.21
C ASN A 20 20.26 0.91 1.25
N LEU A 21 20.81 0.26 2.28
CA LEU A 21 20.79 -1.18 2.41
C LEU A 21 19.37 -1.64 2.72
N VAL A 22 18.93 -2.69 2.04
CA VAL A 22 17.72 -3.42 2.43
C VAL A 22 18.10 -4.34 3.58
N LEU A 23 17.73 -3.98 4.81
CA LEU A 23 18.13 -4.71 6.01
C LEU A 23 17.30 -5.98 6.22
N GLY A 24 15.99 -5.91 6.00
CA GLY A 24 15.06 -7.02 6.19
C GLY A 24 13.74 -6.79 5.47
N SER A 25 12.96 -7.87 5.29
CA SER A 25 11.61 -7.79 4.75
C SER A 25 10.70 -8.87 5.34
N HIS A 26 9.41 -8.56 5.41
CA HIS A 26 8.38 -9.52 5.76
C HIS A 26 7.17 -9.31 4.84
N ILE A 27 6.59 -10.41 4.36
CA ILE A 27 5.48 -10.40 3.40
C ILE A 27 4.42 -11.34 3.93
N LYS A 28 3.18 -10.83 4.00
CA LYS A 28 1.98 -11.60 4.35
C LYS A 28 0.97 -11.50 3.21
N ALA A 29 0.33 -12.62 2.88
CA ALA A 29 -0.77 -12.66 1.94
C ALA A 29 -2.00 -13.25 2.64
N ASP A 30 -3.12 -12.54 2.57
CA ASP A 30 -4.41 -12.96 3.09
C ASP A 30 -5.46 -12.81 1.98
N GLY A 31 -5.99 -13.94 1.53
CA GLY A 31 -6.93 -14.01 0.41
C GLY A 31 -8.39 -13.76 0.78
N THR A 32 -8.69 -13.46 2.05
CA THR A 32 -10.07 -13.34 2.58
C THR A 32 -10.94 -12.38 1.75
N PHE A 33 -10.37 -11.28 1.26
CA PHE A 33 -11.08 -10.26 0.48
C PHE A 33 -10.80 -10.34 -1.04
N SER A 34 -10.17 -11.41 -1.52
CA SER A 34 -9.71 -11.53 -2.91
C SER A 34 -10.82 -11.47 -3.96
N ARG A 35 -12.08 -11.60 -3.55
CA ARG A 35 -13.27 -11.55 -4.41
C ARG A 35 -14.22 -10.40 -4.08
N ASP A 36 -13.83 -9.50 -3.20
CA ASP A 36 -14.70 -8.41 -2.75
C ASP A 36 -14.52 -7.14 -3.59
N ALA A 37 -13.35 -6.94 -4.19
CA ALA A 37 -13.04 -5.81 -5.04
C ALA A 37 -12.13 -6.21 -6.20
N GLY A 38 -12.39 -5.71 -7.40
CA GLY A 38 -11.57 -6.02 -8.56
C GLY A 38 -12.20 -5.65 -9.89
N VAL A 39 -11.48 -5.94 -10.96
CA VAL A 39 -11.98 -5.83 -12.34
C VAL A 39 -12.74 -7.11 -12.65
N GLU A 40 -14.06 -7.01 -12.80
CA GLU A 40 -14.95 -8.17 -12.93
C GLU A 40 -14.85 -8.85 -14.31
N ILE A 41 -14.65 -8.07 -15.37
CA ILE A 41 -14.67 -8.53 -16.77
C ILE A 41 -13.30 -8.27 -17.42
N GLY A 42 -12.81 -9.25 -18.19
CA GLY A 42 -11.55 -9.19 -18.93
C GLY A 42 -10.52 -10.24 -18.48
N GLY A 43 -10.73 -10.87 -17.34
CA GLY A 43 -9.98 -12.05 -16.90
C GLY A 43 -10.55 -13.37 -17.44
N ILE A 44 -9.96 -14.50 -17.04
CA ILE A 44 -10.39 -15.83 -17.49
C ILE A 44 -11.77 -16.26 -16.93
N ALA A 45 -12.19 -15.69 -15.80
CA ALA A 45 -13.48 -16.02 -15.18
C ALA A 45 -14.65 -15.40 -15.95
N ASN A 46 -14.46 -14.18 -16.47
CA ASN A 46 -15.42 -13.47 -17.30
C ASN A 46 -14.67 -12.85 -18.50
N PRO A 47 -14.35 -13.64 -19.55
CA PRO A 47 -13.64 -13.13 -20.71
C PRO A 47 -14.41 -12.02 -21.43
N PHE A 48 -13.68 -11.21 -22.19
CA PHE A 48 -14.29 -10.26 -23.10
C PHE A 48 -15.09 -10.97 -24.19
N THR A 49 -16.26 -10.42 -24.49
CA THR A 49 -17.13 -10.76 -25.61
C THR A 49 -17.58 -9.48 -26.29
N SER A 50 -18.14 -9.59 -27.48
CA SER A 50 -18.76 -8.44 -28.17
C SER A 50 -19.86 -7.77 -27.33
N ASN A 51 -20.49 -8.50 -26.42
CA ASN A 51 -21.65 -8.03 -25.66
C ASN A 51 -21.26 -7.32 -24.35
N ASN A 52 -20.06 -7.55 -23.81
CA ASN A 52 -19.66 -7.05 -22.49
C ASN A 52 -18.43 -6.12 -22.53
N VAL A 53 -17.84 -5.86 -23.70
CA VAL A 53 -16.58 -5.09 -23.83
C VAL A 53 -16.67 -3.67 -23.26
N GLU A 54 -17.75 -2.93 -23.58
CA GLU A 54 -17.94 -1.55 -23.12
C GLU A 54 -18.12 -1.46 -21.60
N GLU A 55 -18.78 -2.45 -21.01
CA GLU A 55 -18.92 -2.57 -19.55
C GLU A 55 -17.58 -2.96 -18.92
N GLY A 56 -16.85 -3.89 -19.55
CA GLY A 56 -15.61 -4.42 -19.01
C GLY A 56 -14.51 -3.38 -18.84
N TYR A 57 -14.41 -2.39 -19.74
CA TYR A 57 -13.52 -1.24 -19.58
C TYR A 57 -13.76 -0.41 -18.31
N LYS A 58 -14.92 -0.57 -17.66
CA LYS A 58 -15.33 0.17 -16.47
C LYS A 58 -15.74 -0.78 -15.34
N SER A 59 -15.25 -2.02 -15.37
CA SER A 59 -15.68 -3.08 -14.46
C SER A 59 -14.88 -3.19 -13.15
N LEU A 60 -14.08 -2.18 -12.79
CA LEU A 60 -13.53 -2.07 -11.44
C LEU A 60 -14.67 -1.81 -10.44
N ARG A 61 -14.92 -2.76 -9.55
CA ARG A 61 -16.10 -2.79 -8.68
C ARG A 61 -15.75 -3.24 -7.27
N LEU A 62 -16.65 -2.91 -6.34
CA LEU A 62 -16.75 -3.55 -5.04
C LEU A 62 -17.88 -4.58 -5.14
N MET A 63 -17.54 -5.83 -5.37
CA MET A 63 -18.48 -6.95 -5.52
C MET A 63 -19.18 -7.27 -4.19
N ASP A 64 -18.45 -7.21 -3.07
CA ASP A 64 -19.03 -7.33 -1.71
C ASP A 64 -18.51 -6.22 -0.80
N ALA A 65 -19.11 -5.03 -0.94
CA ALA A 65 -18.71 -3.86 -0.16
C ALA A 65 -18.94 -4.03 1.36
N LYS A 66 -19.92 -4.86 1.76
CA LYS A 66 -20.24 -5.05 3.19
C LYS A 66 -19.17 -5.94 3.84
N HIS A 67 -18.89 -7.11 3.24
CA HIS A 67 -17.88 -8.03 3.73
C HIS A 67 -16.50 -7.35 3.82
N MET A 68 -16.10 -6.64 2.75
CA MET A 68 -14.82 -5.93 2.70
C MET A 68 -14.73 -4.86 3.79
N LYS A 69 -15.76 -4.02 3.96
CA LYS A 69 -15.73 -2.93 4.93
C LYS A 69 -15.69 -3.44 6.37
N ASP A 70 -16.47 -4.48 6.67
CA ASP A 70 -16.53 -5.06 8.01
C ASP A 70 -15.19 -5.74 8.37
N GLY A 71 -14.54 -6.39 7.41
CA GLY A 71 -13.28 -7.11 7.63
C GLY A 71 -12.01 -6.26 7.55
N LEU A 72 -11.93 -5.27 6.64
CA LEU A 72 -10.71 -4.49 6.41
C LEU A 72 -10.20 -3.80 7.68
N ASN A 73 -11.09 -3.20 8.47
CA ASN A 73 -10.69 -2.50 9.69
C ASN A 73 -10.15 -3.46 10.75
N ALA A 74 -10.71 -4.67 10.83
CA ALA A 74 -10.31 -5.67 11.82
C ALA A 74 -8.98 -6.37 11.45
N ILE A 75 -8.68 -6.50 10.16
CA ILE A 75 -7.58 -7.34 9.67
C ILE A 75 -6.39 -6.52 9.15
N SER A 76 -6.62 -5.39 8.47
CA SER A 76 -5.54 -4.71 7.73
C SER A 76 -4.48 -4.10 8.64
N MET A 77 -4.88 -3.36 9.68
CA MET A 77 -3.93 -2.70 10.58
C MET A 77 -3.09 -3.72 11.37
N PRO A 78 -3.68 -4.75 12.01
CA PRO A 78 -2.88 -5.78 12.66
C PRO A 78 -1.89 -6.47 11.73
N ASN A 79 -2.31 -6.81 10.49
CA ASN A 79 -1.43 -7.43 9.51
C ASN A 79 -0.28 -6.49 9.08
N TRP A 80 -0.54 -5.19 8.94
CA TRP A 80 0.51 -4.21 8.66
C TRP A 80 1.51 -4.09 9.82
N TYR A 81 1.04 -4.00 11.07
CA TYR A 81 1.93 -3.97 12.23
C TYR A 81 2.75 -5.25 12.35
N GLU A 82 2.14 -6.42 12.13
CA GLU A 82 2.87 -7.70 12.09
C GLU A 82 4.00 -7.66 11.05
N CYS A 83 3.73 -7.18 9.83
CA CYS A 83 4.77 -7.08 8.79
C CYS A 83 5.87 -6.09 9.16
N ILE A 84 5.52 -4.93 9.73
CA ILE A 84 6.48 -3.90 10.16
C ILE A 84 7.38 -4.47 11.27
N ASP A 85 6.79 -5.01 12.33
CA ASP A 85 7.51 -5.54 13.49
C ASP A 85 8.44 -6.69 13.10
N ASN A 86 7.96 -7.62 12.27
CA ASN A 86 8.81 -8.72 11.79
C ASN A 86 9.93 -8.26 10.84
N ALA A 87 9.70 -7.21 10.04
CA ALA A 87 10.75 -6.66 9.17
C ALA A 87 11.84 -5.96 9.98
N LEU A 88 11.46 -5.26 11.06
CA LEU A 88 12.37 -4.65 12.01
C LEU A 88 13.16 -5.70 12.79
N GLU A 89 12.50 -6.73 13.31
CA GLU A 89 13.15 -7.83 14.03
C GLU A 89 14.22 -8.51 13.16
N LYS A 90 13.89 -8.85 11.90
CA LYS A 90 14.85 -9.40 10.93
C LYS A 90 16.01 -8.47 10.61
N SER A 91 15.82 -7.18 10.83
CA SER A 91 16.84 -6.13 10.66
C SER A 91 17.64 -5.87 11.93
N GLY A 92 17.29 -6.50 13.07
CA GLY A 92 17.87 -6.20 14.38
C GLY A 92 17.49 -4.81 14.91
N LEU A 93 16.33 -4.29 14.50
CA LEU A 93 15.82 -2.96 14.84
C LEU A 93 14.49 -3.05 15.60
N THR A 94 14.05 -1.91 16.12
CA THR A 94 12.79 -1.71 16.82
C THR A 94 12.00 -0.56 16.16
N ARG A 95 10.77 -0.31 16.63
CA ARG A 95 9.96 0.81 16.12
C ARG A 95 10.62 2.18 16.37
N GLU A 96 11.42 2.29 17.43
CA GLU A 96 12.15 3.52 17.79
C GLU A 96 13.22 3.89 16.76
N ASP A 97 13.67 2.92 15.95
CA ASP A 97 14.67 3.11 14.91
C ASP A 97 14.06 3.55 13.56
N ILE A 98 12.74 3.77 13.49
CA ILE A 98 12.08 4.26 12.27
C ILE A 98 12.22 5.79 12.18
N ASP A 99 13.10 6.24 11.30
CA ASP A 99 13.26 7.68 11.03
C ASP A 99 12.21 8.22 10.05
N TYR A 100 11.80 7.41 9.06
CA TYR A 100 10.80 7.76 8.06
C TYR A 100 9.97 6.52 7.67
N CYS A 101 8.66 6.68 7.55
CA CYS A 101 7.74 5.62 7.14
C CYS A 101 7.08 5.97 5.81
N ALA A 102 7.44 5.24 4.75
CA ALA A 102 6.82 5.38 3.44
C ALA A 102 5.50 4.60 3.38
N ILE A 103 4.40 5.25 3.75
CA ILE A 103 3.08 4.62 3.79
C ILE A 103 2.33 4.86 2.46
N LEU A 104 1.61 3.85 1.97
CA LEU A 104 0.72 4.02 0.81
C LEU A 104 -0.36 5.09 1.06
N HIS A 105 -1.04 5.54 0.00
CA HIS A 105 -2.15 6.48 0.11
C HIS A 105 -3.48 5.76 0.41
N PHE A 106 -4.01 6.00 1.59
CA PHE A 106 -5.29 5.47 2.08
C PHE A 106 -5.93 6.52 2.99
N LYS A 107 -6.95 6.14 3.75
CA LYS A 107 -7.71 7.09 4.58
C LYS A 107 -6.79 7.81 5.58
N LYS A 108 -6.73 9.15 5.51
CA LYS A 108 -5.94 10.02 6.42
C LYS A 108 -6.01 9.60 7.88
N SER A 109 -7.22 9.36 8.41
CA SER A 109 -7.39 8.96 9.81
C SER A 109 -6.66 7.68 10.20
N MET A 110 -6.49 6.74 9.26
CA MET A 110 -5.78 5.49 9.49
C MET A 110 -4.26 5.65 9.31
N HIS A 111 -3.84 6.56 8.43
CA HIS A 111 -2.45 7.01 8.34
C HIS A 111 -1.99 7.65 9.65
N ASP A 112 -2.77 8.60 10.18
CA ASP A 112 -2.45 9.30 11.43
C ASP A 112 -2.46 8.34 12.63
N LEU A 113 -3.39 7.38 12.65
CA LEU A 113 -3.39 6.30 13.64
C LEU A 113 -2.13 5.43 13.55
N MET A 114 -1.69 5.08 12.34
CA MET A 114 -0.45 4.32 12.13
C MET A 114 0.76 5.08 12.69
N LEU A 115 0.91 6.38 12.39
CA LEU A 115 2.01 7.18 12.93
C LEU A 115 2.01 7.19 14.45
N LYS A 116 0.83 7.46 15.05
CA LYS A 116 0.67 7.43 16.51
C LYS A 116 1.07 6.09 17.12
N ASP A 117 0.58 4.98 16.56
CA ASP A 117 0.82 3.64 17.11
C ASP A 117 2.26 3.15 16.88
N LEU A 118 2.96 3.71 15.90
CA LEU A 118 4.39 3.49 15.67
C LEU A 118 5.30 4.47 16.43
N GLY A 119 4.73 5.46 17.13
CA GLY A 119 5.50 6.49 17.85
C GLY A 119 6.15 7.53 16.93
N LEU A 120 5.64 7.71 15.72
CA LEU A 120 6.17 8.61 14.70
C LEU A 120 5.51 9.99 14.76
N ARG A 121 6.28 11.02 14.41
CA ARG A 121 5.79 12.38 14.19
C ARG A 121 5.19 12.54 12.78
N GLU A 122 4.40 13.59 12.60
CA GLU A 122 3.76 13.89 11.30
C GLU A 122 4.77 14.18 10.18
N ASP A 123 5.95 14.70 10.49
CA ASP A 123 7.04 14.97 9.54
C ASP A 123 7.83 13.71 9.14
N GLN A 124 7.60 12.57 9.80
CA GLN A 124 8.29 11.31 9.49
C GLN A 124 7.53 10.45 8.45
N SER A 125 6.53 11.01 7.78
CA SER A 125 5.77 10.35 6.71
C SER A 125 4.99 11.39 5.91
N ILE A 126 4.95 11.23 4.58
CA ILE A 126 4.24 12.17 3.71
C ILE A 126 2.86 11.60 3.37
N TYR A 127 1.81 12.36 3.69
CA TYR A 127 0.46 12.02 3.24
C TYR A 127 0.25 12.46 1.78
N LEU A 128 0.09 11.50 0.87
CA LEU A 128 0.09 11.70 -0.59
C LEU A 128 -1.21 12.32 -1.15
N SER A 129 -1.85 13.24 -0.42
CA SER A 129 -3.14 13.85 -0.82
C SER A 129 -3.13 14.55 -2.17
N ASN A 130 -1.98 15.11 -2.57
CA ASN A 130 -1.84 15.82 -3.84
C ASN A 130 -1.64 14.89 -5.04
N TYR A 131 -1.44 13.59 -4.79
CA TYR A 131 -1.09 12.61 -5.83
C TYR A 131 -2.16 11.54 -6.02
N GLY A 132 -2.96 11.23 -4.99
CA GLY A 132 -3.89 10.11 -5.02
C GLY A 132 -3.18 8.76 -4.85
N HIS A 133 -3.94 7.67 -4.93
CA HIS A 133 -3.46 6.30 -4.77
C HIS A 133 -3.01 5.75 -6.11
N MET A 134 -1.69 5.56 -6.25
CA MET A 134 -1.01 5.04 -7.44
C MET A 134 -0.71 3.54 -7.32
N GLY A 135 -1.38 2.84 -6.40
CA GLY A 135 -1.14 1.42 -6.13
C GLY A 135 0.26 1.18 -5.55
N GLN A 136 0.98 0.24 -6.14
CA GLN A 136 2.34 -0.15 -5.74
C GLN A 136 3.40 0.96 -5.89
N VAL A 137 3.07 2.08 -6.53
CA VAL A 137 4.01 3.19 -6.77
C VAL A 137 4.08 4.15 -5.57
N ASP A 138 3.09 4.14 -4.68
CA ASP A 138 2.99 5.09 -3.57
C ASP A 138 4.25 5.16 -2.71
N GLN A 139 4.83 4.01 -2.33
CA GLN A 139 6.04 3.97 -1.51
C GLN A 139 7.26 4.54 -2.25
N ILE A 140 7.35 4.34 -3.57
CA ILE A 140 8.45 4.90 -4.38
C ILE A 140 8.33 6.43 -4.41
N LEU A 141 7.11 6.95 -4.61
CA LEU A 141 6.83 8.38 -4.58
C LEU A 141 7.11 8.97 -3.19
N SER A 142 6.61 8.34 -2.13
CA SER A 142 6.84 8.79 -0.75
C SER A 142 8.33 8.88 -0.42
N LEU A 143 9.13 7.86 -0.73
CA LEU A 143 10.58 7.90 -0.54
C LEU A 143 11.26 9.03 -1.32
N LYS A 144 10.83 9.26 -2.58
CA LYS A 144 11.34 10.37 -3.39
C LYS A 144 11.06 11.71 -2.71
N LEU A 145 9.82 11.94 -2.29
CA LEU A 145 9.41 13.20 -1.67
C LEU A 145 10.10 13.41 -0.32
N GLY A 146 10.26 12.36 0.48
CA GLY A 146 10.99 12.43 1.75
C GLY A 146 12.44 12.89 1.55
N ILE A 147 13.13 12.38 0.52
CA ILE A 147 14.48 12.84 0.18
C ILE A 147 14.50 14.31 -0.29
N GLU A 148 13.47 14.75 -1.01
CA GLU A 148 13.36 16.13 -1.51
C GLU A 148 13.05 17.14 -0.39
N GLU A 149 12.31 16.74 0.65
CA GLU A 149 11.92 17.59 1.78
C GLU A 149 13.00 17.66 2.88
N GLY A 150 13.91 16.69 2.94
CA GLY A 150 15.05 16.65 3.88
C GLY A 150 14.78 15.86 5.15
#